data_AF-A0A9D4G5W7-F1
#
_entry.id   AF-A0A9D4G5W7-F1
#
_cell.length_a   1.000
_cell.length_b   1.000
_cell.length_c   1.000
_cell.angle_alpha   90.00
_cell.angle_beta   90.00
_cell.angle_gamma   90.00
#
_symmetry.space_group_name_H-M   'P 1'
#
loop_
_entity.id
_entity.type
_entity.pdbx_description
1 polymer ?
#
loop_
_entity_poly.entity_id
_entity_poly.type
_entity_poly.pdbx_seq_one_letter_code
_entity_poly.pdbx_strand_id
1 'polypeptide(L)'
;MCIVYRLCDINQLCDINQLCDINQLCDINQLCDINQLCDINQLCDINQLCDINQLCDINQLCDINQLCDINQLCDINQLCDINQLCDIDQLCDINQLCDIDQLCDINQQCDINKLCDINQLCDINQLCDINQLCDINQLCDFNQLCDINQLCDINQLCDINQLCDINQLCNINQLCDINQLCYINQLCDINQLCDINQIFVIIVAVIDYCSCYFCIAALN
;
A
#
# COMPACT_ATOMS: atom_id res chain seq x y z
N MET A 1 16.31 23.91 -1.86
CA MET A 1 14.97 23.97 -1.26
C MET A 1 14.02 24.53 -2.30
N CYS A 2 13.47 23.64 -3.12
CA CYS A 2 12.29 23.95 -3.93
C CYS A 2 11.06 23.54 -3.10
N ILE A 3 9.91 24.18 -3.31
CA ILE A 3 8.66 23.69 -2.72
C ILE A 3 7.60 23.72 -3.82
N VAL A 4 6.91 22.60 -4.01
CA VAL A 4 5.84 22.46 -4.99
C VAL A 4 4.54 22.21 -4.24
N TYR A 5 3.57 23.11 -4.41
CA TYR A 5 2.23 22.97 -3.85
C TYR A 5 1.19 22.87 -4.96
N ARG A 6 0.25 21.95 -4.78
CA ARG A 6 -0.97 21.88 -5.58
C ARG A 6 -2.19 21.73 -4.67
N LEU A 7 -3.18 22.58 -4.89
CA LEU A 7 -4.45 22.62 -4.15
C LEU A 7 -5.59 22.67 -5.16
N CYS A 8 -6.55 21.76 -5.08
CA CYS A 8 -7.67 21.65 -6.02
C CYS A 8 -8.97 21.21 -5.32
N ASP A 9 -10.04 22.00 -5.48
CA ASP A 9 -11.40 21.63 -5.05
C ASP A 9 -12.29 21.51 -6.29
N ILE A 10 -12.79 20.32 -6.60
CA ILE A 10 -13.40 20.01 -7.89
C ILE A 10 -14.70 19.21 -7.76
N ASN A 11 -15.74 19.66 -8.47
CA ASN A 11 -17.08 19.05 -8.42
C ASN A 11 -17.37 18.03 -9.54
N GLN A 12 -16.45 17.86 -10.51
CA GLN A 12 -16.64 17.06 -11.73
C GLN A 12 -15.30 16.41 -12.17
N LEU A 13 -15.18 16.01 -13.44
CA LEU A 13 -13.98 15.43 -14.04
C LEU A 13 -12.78 16.38 -13.94
N CYS A 14 -11.64 15.85 -13.49
CA CYS A 14 -10.36 16.54 -13.54
C CYS A 14 -9.17 15.61 -13.69
N ASP A 15 -8.13 16.12 -14.33
CA ASP A 15 -6.83 15.45 -14.41
C ASP A 15 -5.79 16.31 -13.71
N ILE A 16 -5.13 15.73 -12.72
CA ILE A 16 -4.18 16.41 -11.85
C ILE A 16 -2.80 15.76 -12.06
N ASN A 17 -1.99 16.36 -12.95
CA ASN A 17 -0.67 15.84 -13.28
C ASN A 17 0.46 16.69 -12.69
N GLN A 18 1.27 16.14 -11.78
CA GLN A 18 2.43 16.79 -11.18
C GLN A 18 3.73 16.11 -11.64
N LEU A 19 4.67 16.92 -12.17
CA LEU A 19 5.98 16.45 -12.66
C LEU A 19 7.08 17.28 -12.01
N CYS A 20 8.08 16.65 -11.41
CA CYS A 20 9.16 17.33 -10.68
C CYS A 20 10.52 16.62 -10.87
N ASP A 21 11.52 17.35 -11.36
CA ASP A 21 12.92 16.89 -11.44
C ASP A 21 13.79 17.71 -10.49
N ILE A 22 14.40 17.06 -9.50
CA ILE A 22 15.00 17.77 -8.36
C ILE A 22 16.37 17.23 -7.99
N ASN A 23 17.35 18.15 -7.95
CA ASN A 23 18.75 17.83 -7.66
C ASN A 23 19.16 17.99 -6.18
N GLN A 24 18.28 18.51 -5.32
CA GLN A 24 18.56 18.90 -3.93
C GLN A 24 17.30 18.77 -3.05
N LEU A 25 17.29 19.36 -1.85
CA LEU A 25 16.14 19.47 -0.94
C LEU A 25 14.87 20.01 -1.62
N CYS A 26 13.76 19.28 -1.51
CA CYS A 26 12.43 19.76 -1.90
C CYS A 26 11.29 19.18 -1.07
N ASP A 27 10.23 19.98 -0.89
CA ASP A 27 8.97 19.51 -0.33
C ASP A 27 7.91 19.55 -1.44
N ILE A 28 7.21 18.45 -1.64
CA ILE A 28 6.13 18.30 -2.62
C ILE A 28 4.85 18.02 -1.85
N ASN A 29 3.85 18.89 -2.00
CA ASN A 29 2.57 18.74 -1.31
C ASN A 29 1.41 18.89 -2.30
N GLN A 30 0.54 17.89 -2.32
CA GLN A 30 -0.68 17.91 -3.12
C GLN A 30 -1.90 17.67 -2.23
N LEU A 31 -2.91 18.54 -2.35
CA LEU A 31 -4.20 18.43 -1.68
C LEU A 31 -5.33 18.53 -2.71
N CYS A 32 -6.23 17.54 -2.72
CA CYS A 32 -7.31 17.44 -3.70
C CYS A 32 -8.63 16.98 -3.08
N ASP A 33 -9.68 17.80 -3.20
CA ASP A 33 -11.05 17.48 -2.78
C ASP A 33 -11.94 17.31 -4.02
N ILE A 34 -12.41 16.08 -4.30
CA ILE A 34 -13.08 15.71 -5.55
C ILE A 34 -14.43 15.03 -5.32
N ASN A 35 -15.47 15.52 -5.99
CA ASN A 35 -16.81 14.95 -5.86
C ASN A 35 -17.17 13.83 -6.84
N GLN A 36 -16.49 13.70 -7.98
CA GLN A 36 -16.91 12.77 -9.04
C GLN A 36 -15.76 11.93 -9.60
N LEU A 37 -15.05 12.42 -10.60
CA LEU A 37 -14.06 11.63 -11.33
C LEU A 37 -12.74 12.36 -11.34
N CYS A 38 -11.65 11.69 -10.99
CA CYS A 38 -10.33 12.28 -11.09
C CYS A 38 -9.24 11.28 -11.46
N ASP A 39 -8.33 11.73 -12.30
CA ASP A 39 -7.08 11.04 -12.58
C ASP A 39 -5.93 11.86 -11.97
N ILE A 40 -5.27 11.32 -10.96
CA ILE A 40 -4.12 11.95 -10.31
C ILE A 40 -2.86 11.23 -10.74
N ASN A 41 -1.94 11.94 -11.40
CA ASN A 41 -0.64 11.39 -11.76
C ASN A 41 0.49 12.24 -11.17
N GLN A 42 1.36 11.61 -10.38
CA GLN A 42 2.56 12.25 -9.86
C GLN A 42 3.82 11.51 -10.34
N LEU A 43 4.75 12.26 -10.94
CA LEU A 43 6.08 11.78 -11.31
C LEU A 43 7.15 12.64 -10.65
N CYS A 44 8.07 12.00 -9.94
CA CYS A 44 9.15 12.69 -9.23
C CYS A 44 10.50 11.99 -9.41
N ASP A 45 11.48 12.71 -9.94
CA ASP A 45 12.88 12.26 -10.06
C ASP A 45 13.74 13.07 -9.08
N ILE A 46 14.28 12.43 -8.03
CA ILE A 46 14.90 13.13 -6.90
C ILE A 46 16.29 12.57 -6.55
N ASN A 47 17.28 13.45 -6.57
CA ASN A 47 18.68 13.06 -6.35
C ASN A 47 19.15 13.08 -4.88
N GLN A 48 18.47 13.80 -3.98
CA GLN A 48 18.98 14.03 -2.61
C GLN A 48 17.94 13.85 -1.51
N LEU A 49 17.15 14.88 -1.21
CA LEU A 49 16.27 14.88 -0.03
C LEU A 49 14.91 15.39 -0.45
N CYS A 50 13.87 14.64 -0.14
CA CYS A 50 12.51 15.08 -0.38
C CYS A 50 11.48 14.59 0.63
N ASP A 51 10.49 15.45 0.84
CA ASP A 51 9.28 15.12 1.59
C ASP A 51 8.11 15.22 0.60
N ILE A 52 7.42 14.11 0.35
CA ILE A 52 6.26 14.05 -0.54
C ILE A 52 5.02 13.77 0.31
N ASN A 53 4.09 14.73 0.37
CA ASN A 53 2.79 14.54 1.02
C ASN A 53 1.65 14.67 0.01
N GLN A 54 0.77 13.68 -0.03
CA GLN A 54 -0.42 13.69 -0.86
C GLN A 54 -1.65 13.39 -0.01
N LEU A 55 -2.65 14.26 -0.10
CA LEU A 55 -3.95 14.11 0.55
C LEU A 55 -5.06 14.24 -0.49
N CYS A 56 -5.90 13.20 -0.60
CA CYS A 56 -6.99 13.15 -1.56
C CYS A 56 -8.30 12.67 -0.90
N ASP A 57 -9.34 13.51 -0.99
CA ASP A 57 -10.70 13.18 -0.53
C ASP A 57 -11.60 13.02 -1.76
N ILE A 58 -12.04 11.78 -2.06
CA ILE A 58 -12.79 11.44 -3.28
C ILE A 58 -14.14 10.80 -2.98
N ASN A 59 -15.20 11.34 -3.58
CA ASN A 59 -16.55 10.81 -3.37
C ASN A 59 -17.00 9.67 -4.31
N GLN A 60 -16.43 9.54 -5.52
CA GLN A 60 -16.89 8.53 -6.49
C GLN A 60 -15.75 7.71 -7.09
N LEU A 61 -15.18 8.10 -8.24
CA LEU A 61 -14.13 7.32 -8.90
C LEU A 61 -12.83 8.11 -8.91
N CYS A 62 -11.72 7.44 -8.61
CA CYS A 62 -10.40 8.01 -8.83
C CYS A 62 -9.36 6.98 -9.21
N ASP A 63 -8.51 7.37 -10.15
CA ASP A 63 -7.30 6.64 -10.51
C ASP A 63 -6.11 7.46 -10.01
N ILE A 64 -5.32 6.89 -9.09
CA ILE A 64 -4.12 7.54 -8.51
C ILE A 64 -2.89 6.76 -8.94
N ASN A 65 -2.06 7.38 -9.79
CA ASN A 65 -0.78 6.83 -10.20
C ASN A 65 0.36 7.66 -9.65
N GLN A 66 1.30 7.01 -8.98
CA GLN A 66 2.48 7.68 -8.45
C GLN A 66 3.74 6.92 -8.81
N LEU A 67 4.69 7.64 -9.39
CA LEU A 67 6.01 7.15 -9.76
C LEU A 67 7.08 8.05 -9.13
N CYS A 68 7.94 7.45 -8.31
CA CYS A 68 9.02 8.17 -7.62
C CYS A 68 10.35 7.42 -7.76
N ASP A 69 11.34 8.08 -8.36
CA ASP A 69 12.72 7.61 -8.48
C ASP A 69 13.62 8.42 -7.54
N ILE A 70 14.13 7.80 -6.47
CA ILE A 70 14.85 8.47 -5.39
C ILE A 70 16.25 7.88 -5.18
N ASN A 71 17.27 8.74 -5.24
CA ASN A 71 18.65 8.31 -5.09
C ASN A 71 19.18 8.27 -3.64
N GLN A 72 18.57 9.00 -2.71
CA GLN A 72 19.15 9.22 -1.38
C GLN A 72 18.12 9.11 -0.25
N LEU A 73 17.38 10.16 0.07
CA LEU A 73 16.51 10.20 1.24
C LEU A 73 15.12 10.71 0.85
N CYS A 74 14.08 9.98 1.22
CA CYS A 74 12.71 10.40 0.99
C CYS A 74 11.76 9.97 2.10
N ASP A 75 10.87 10.89 2.47
CA ASP A 75 9.69 10.60 3.29
C ASP A 75 8.46 10.76 2.41
N ILE A 76 7.68 9.68 2.22
CA ILE A 76 6.45 9.67 1.42
C ILE A 76 5.26 9.40 2.33
N ASN A 77 4.37 10.40 2.46
CA ASN A 77 3.11 10.24 3.15
C ASN A 77 1.94 10.37 2.19
N GLN A 78 1.05 9.38 2.19
CA GLN A 78 -0.14 9.39 1.37
C GLN A 78 -1.37 9.07 2.21
N LEU A 79 -2.37 9.94 2.11
CA LEU A 79 -3.67 9.76 2.75
C LEU A 79 -4.76 9.88 1.69
N CYS A 80 -5.57 8.83 1.56
CA CYS A 80 -6.65 8.76 0.59
C CYS A 80 -7.96 8.30 1.26
N ASP A 81 -8.98 9.15 1.23
CA ASP A 81 -10.31 8.85 1.73
C ASP A 81 -11.28 8.71 0.55
N ILE A 82 -11.81 7.49 0.33
CA ILE A 82 -12.55 7.17 -0.91
C ILE A 82 -13.88 6.50 -0.62
N ASN A 83 -14.96 7.10 -1.14
CA ASN A 83 -16.31 6.63 -0.86
C ASN A 83 -16.83 5.51 -1.76
N GLN A 84 -16.31 5.33 -2.99
CA GLN A 84 -16.82 4.32 -3.90
C GLN A 84 -15.73 3.47 -4.54
N LEU A 85 -15.07 3.95 -5.59
CA LEU A 85 -14.16 3.14 -6.40
C LEU A 85 -12.83 3.85 -6.55
N CYS A 86 -11.75 3.09 -6.35
CA CYS A 86 -10.43 3.60 -6.65
C CYS A 86 -9.46 2.52 -7.08
N ASP A 87 -8.64 2.90 -8.05
CA ASP A 87 -7.46 2.18 -8.46
C ASP A 87 -6.23 3.01 -8.02
N ILE A 88 -5.40 2.44 -7.14
CA ILE A 88 -4.18 3.07 -6.66
C ILE A 88 -2.99 2.24 -7.13
N ASP A 89 -2.19 2.84 -8.02
CA ASP A 89 -0.93 2.28 -8.46
C ASP A 89 0.24 3.13 -7.95
N GLN A 90 1.13 2.51 -7.21
CA GLN A 90 2.34 3.15 -6.70
C GLN A 90 3.56 2.34 -7.10
N LEU A 91 4.50 3.03 -7.74
CA LEU A 91 5.81 2.50 -8.11
C LEU A 91 6.89 3.39 -7.49
N CYS A 92 7.79 2.78 -6.73
CA CYS A 92 8.88 3.50 -6.10
C CYS A 92 10.22 2.75 -6.17
N ASP A 93 11.21 3.42 -6.77
CA ASP A 93 12.58 2.92 -6.90
C ASP A 93 13.51 3.75 -6.01
N ILE A 94 14.10 3.11 -4.99
CA ILE A 94 14.83 3.82 -3.94
C ILE A 94 16.22 3.22 -3.71
N ASN A 95 17.24 4.06 -3.85
CA ASN A 95 18.63 3.61 -3.75
C ASN A 95 19.20 3.55 -2.33
N GLN A 96 18.65 4.30 -1.37
CA GLN A 96 19.28 4.46 -0.05
C GLN A 96 18.30 4.40 1.12
N LEU A 97 17.52 5.44 1.38
CA LEU A 97 16.74 5.55 2.60
C LEU A 97 15.35 6.06 2.29
N CYS A 98 14.33 5.35 2.77
CA CYS A 98 12.97 5.84 2.65
C CYS A 98 12.05 5.36 3.76
N ASP A 99 11.21 6.29 4.19
CA ASP A 99 10.06 6.03 5.04
C ASP A 99 8.78 6.24 4.19
N ILE A 100 7.97 5.20 4.06
CA ILE A 100 6.72 5.22 3.30
C ILE A 100 5.56 4.93 4.24
N ASP A 101 4.73 5.95 4.47
CA ASP A 101 3.48 5.82 5.22
C ASP A 101 2.28 6.01 4.30
N GLN A 102 1.39 5.02 4.31
CA GLN A 102 0.20 5.04 3.46
C GLN A 102 -1.03 4.66 4.27
N LEU A 103 -2.01 5.54 4.26
CA LEU A 103 -3.30 5.36 4.90
C LEU A 103 -4.41 5.49 3.85
N CYS A 104 -5.22 4.44 3.73
CA CYS A 104 -6.34 4.40 2.79
C CYS A 104 -7.62 3.95 3.50
N ASP A 105 -8.64 4.82 3.50
CA ASP A 105 -9.97 4.51 4.03
C ASP A 105 -10.95 4.38 2.87
N ILE A 106 -11.48 3.16 2.64
CA ILE A 106 -12.28 2.88 1.44
C ILE A 106 -13.61 2.21 1.75
N ASN A 107 -14.69 2.83 1.27
CA ASN A 107 -16.04 2.42 1.62
C ASN A 107 -16.65 1.32 0.76
N GLN A 108 -16.23 1.15 -0.50
CA GLN A 108 -16.82 0.13 -1.39
C GLN A 108 -15.77 -0.74 -2.06
N GLN A 109 -15.15 -0.31 -3.13
CA GLN A 109 -14.26 -1.17 -3.90
C GLN A 109 -12.93 -0.50 -4.19
N CYS A 110 -11.84 -1.24 -3.98
CA CYS A 110 -10.52 -0.76 -4.30
C CYS A 110 -9.61 -1.85 -4.83
N ASP A 111 -8.84 -1.48 -5.85
CA ASP A 111 -7.70 -2.24 -6.31
C ASP A 111 -6.42 -1.45 -5.98
N ILE A 112 -5.56 -2.04 -5.15
CA ILE A 112 -4.30 -1.40 -4.72
C ILE A 112 -3.13 -2.23 -5.22
N ASN A 113 -2.31 -1.66 -6.09
CA ASN A 113 -1.06 -2.25 -6.52
C ASN A 113 0.13 -1.41 -6.05
N LYS A 114 1.04 -2.05 -5.32
CA LYS A 114 2.28 -1.42 -4.86
C LYS A 114 3.46 -2.24 -5.34
N LEU A 115 4.36 -1.57 -6.06
CA LEU A 115 5.65 -2.11 -6.46
C LEU A 115 6.75 -1.24 -5.86
N CYS A 116 7.66 -1.85 -5.12
CA CYS A 116 8.74 -1.13 -4.48
C CYS A 116 10.07 -1.88 -4.57
N ASP A 117 11.07 -1.22 -5.16
CA ASP A 117 12.43 -1.74 -5.31
C ASP A 117 13.39 -0.90 -4.46
N ILE A 118 13.95 -1.51 -3.41
CA ILE A 118 14.75 -0.79 -2.42
C ILE A 118 16.11 -1.42 -2.18
N ASN A 119 17.15 -0.60 -2.38
CA ASN A 119 18.52 -1.07 -2.35
C ASN A 119 19.18 -1.12 -0.96
N GLN A 120 18.70 -0.36 0.02
CA GLN A 120 19.38 -0.23 1.33
C GLN A 120 18.42 -0.31 2.51
N LEU A 121 17.93 0.81 3.08
CA LEU A 121 17.02 0.75 4.23
C LEU A 121 15.65 1.33 3.87
N CYS A 122 14.60 0.68 4.35
CA CYS A 122 13.27 1.24 4.28
C CYS A 122 12.35 0.74 5.39
N ASP A 123 11.54 1.68 5.87
CA ASP A 123 10.41 1.43 6.74
C ASP A 123 9.12 1.69 5.95
N ILE A 124 8.27 0.67 5.82
CA ILE A 124 6.98 0.77 5.13
C ILE A 124 5.87 0.49 6.13
N ASN A 125 5.01 1.49 6.36
CA ASN A 125 3.77 1.30 7.10
C ASN A 125 2.56 1.48 6.19
N GLN A 126 1.68 0.51 6.19
CA GLN A 126 0.43 0.57 5.44
C GLN A 126 -0.74 0.26 6.36
N LEU A 127 -1.70 1.17 6.38
CA LEU A 127 -2.97 1.02 7.07
C LEU A 127 -4.09 1.12 6.04
N CYS A 128 -4.92 0.08 5.98
CA CYS A 128 -6.04 0.03 5.05
C CYS A 128 -7.32 -0.39 5.79
N ASP A 129 -8.31 0.50 5.82
CA ASP A 129 -9.64 0.22 6.37
C ASP A 129 -10.64 0.09 5.22
N ILE A 130 -11.16 -1.13 4.98
CA ILE A 130 -11.98 -1.40 3.80
C ILE A 130 -13.32 -2.04 4.15
N ASN A 131 -14.39 -1.39 3.71
CA ASN A 131 -15.74 -1.77 4.10
C ASN A 131 -16.39 -2.86 3.24
N GLN A 132 -16.02 -3.04 1.96
CA GLN A 132 -16.65 -4.05 1.11
C GLN A 132 -15.65 -4.93 0.34
N LEU A 133 -15.16 -4.50 -0.81
CA LEU A 133 -14.34 -5.32 -1.71
C LEU A 133 -12.94 -4.72 -1.81
N CYS A 134 -11.91 -5.56 -1.70
CA CYS A 134 -10.56 -5.13 -2.01
C CYS A 134 -9.69 -6.21 -2.62
N ASP A 135 -8.96 -5.84 -3.67
CA ASP A 135 -7.83 -6.61 -4.16
C ASP A 135 -6.54 -5.84 -3.86
N ILE A 136 -5.68 -6.41 -3.00
CA ILE A 136 -4.39 -5.81 -2.64
C ILE A 136 -3.27 -6.68 -3.20
N ASN A 137 -2.49 -6.13 -4.13
CA ASN A 137 -1.27 -6.75 -4.62
C ASN A 137 -0.06 -5.92 -4.22
N GLN A 138 0.89 -6.57 -3.56
CA GLN A 138 2.15 -5.95 -3.19
C GLN A 138 3.31 -6.81 -3.68
N LEU A 139 4.21 -6.18 -4.41
CA LEU A 139 5.48 -6.76 -4.83
C LEU A 139 6.59 -5.88 -4.31
N CYS A 140 7.51 -6.47 -3.56
CA CYS A 140 8.61 -5.70 -2.98
C CYS A 140 9.93 -6.47 -3.05
N ASP A 141 10.96 -5.80 -3.58
CA ASP A 141 12.31 -6.34 -3.71
C ASP A 141 13.27 -5.53 -2.82
N PHE A 142 13.80 -6.16 -1.77
CA PHE A 142 14.68 -5.52 -0.79
C PHE A 142 16.08 -6.11 -0.77
N ASN A 143 17.09 -5.26 -0.95
CA ASN A 143 18.48 -5.71 -0.99
C ASN A 143 19.18 -5.79 0.38
N GLN A 144 18.78 -4.98 1.37
CA GLN A 144 19.46 -4.96 2.67
C GLN A 144 18.50 -5.05 3.85
N LEU A 145 17.97 -3.95 4.34
CA LEU A 145 17.20 -3.89 5.58
C LEU A 145 15.81 -3.33 5.29
N CYS A 146 14.80 -4.04 5.75
CA CYS A 146 13.42 -3.58 5.63
C CYS A 146 12.58 -3.93 6.85
N ASP A 147 11.85 -2.94 7.36
CA ASP A 147 10.78 -3.14 8.33
C ASP A 147 9.44 -2.83 7.66
N ILE A 148 8.56 -3.84 7.58
CA ILE A 148 7.23 -3.71 6.97
C ILE A 148 6.19 -3.95 8.04
N ASN A 149 5.32 -2.95 8.26
CA ASN A 149 4.13 -3.11 9.09
C ASN A 149 2.88 -2.88 8.26
N GLN A 150 1.98 -3.85 8.29
CA GLN A 150 0.70 -3.74 7.59
C GLN A 150 -0.43 -4.08 8.54
N LEU A 151 -1.41 -3.17 8.57
CA LEU A 151 -2.64 -3.35 9.32
C LEU A 151 -3.80 -3.19 8.34
N CYS A 152 -4.64 -4.22 8.26
CA CYS A 152 -5.80 -4.21 7.37
C CYS A 152 -7.06 -4.62 8.13
N ASP A 153 -8.03 -3.72 8.20
CA ASP A 153 -9.36 -4.00 8.76
C ASP A 153 -10.37 -4.12 7.63
N ILE A 154 -10.89 -5.33 7.41
CA ILE A 154 -11.71 -5.65 6.23
C ILE A 154 -13.07 -6.21 6.64
N ASN A 155 -14.14 -5.53 6.23
CA ASN A 155 -15.49 -5.88 6.66
C ASN A 155 -16.18 -6.97 5.83
N GLN A 156 -15.85 -7.15 4.55
CA GLN A 156 -16.56 -8.13 3.69
C GLN A 156 -15.64 -9.08 2.91
N LEU A 157 -15.09 -8.68 1.77
CA LEU A 157 -14.36 -9.55 0.87
C LEU A 157 -13.01 -8.94 0.52
N CYS A 158 -11.96 -9.74 0.63
CA CYS A 158 -10.65 -9.30 0.15
C CYS A 158 -9.79 -10.45 -0.36
N ASP A 159 -9.08 -10.16 -1.45
CA ASP A 159 -7.98 -10.96 -1.95
C ASP A 159 -6.66 -10.18 -1.72
N ILE A 160 -5.78 -10.73 -0.88
CA ILE A 160 -4.47 -10.15 -0.59
C ILE A 160 -3.40 -11.06 -1.18
N ASN A 161 -2.62 -10.54 -2.13
CA ASN A 161 -1.42 -11.20 -2.64
C ASN A 161 -0.18 -10.37 -2.31
N GLN A 162 0.79 -10.99 -1.68
CA GLN A 162 2.06 -10.35 -1.37
C GLN A 162 3.21 -11.25 -1.78
N LEU A 163 4.14 -10.67 -2.53
CA LEU A 163 5.39 -11.30 -2.91
C LEU A 163 6.53 -10.40 -2.46
N CYS A 164 7.45 -10.96 -1.68
CA CYS A 164 8.59 -10.24 -1.17
C CYS A 164 9.89 -11.01 -1.39
N ASP A 165 10.84 -10.41 -2.11
CA ASP A 165 12.18 -10.97 -2.30
C ASP A 165 13.17 -10.17 -1.46
N ILE A 166 13.80 -10.84 -0.48
CA ILE A 166 14.60 -10.16 0.55
C ILE A 166 15.99 -10.77 0.67
N ASN A 167 17.01 -9.95 0.42
CA ASN A 167 18.38 -10.43 0.33
C ASN A 167 19.13 -10.52 1.67
N GLN A 168 18.84 -9.66 2.65
CA GLN A 168 19.60 -9.65 3.93
C GLN A 168 18.73 -9.76 5.18
N LEU A 169 18.04 -8.69 5.58
CA LEU A 169 17.37 -8.62 6.88
C LEU A 169 15.97 -8.01 6.73
N CYS A 170 14.96 -8.69 7.23
CA CYS A 170 13.60 -8.18 7.30
C CYS A 170 12.91 -8.43 8.63
N ASN A 171 12.08 -7.46 9.03
CA ASN A 171 10.99 -7.69 9.97
C ASN A 171 9.67 -7.37 9.28
N ILE A 172 8.76 -8.35 9.24
CA ILE A 172 7.44 -8.18 8.64
C ILE A 172 6.41 -8.45 9.73
N ASN A 173 5.61 -7.43 10.07
CA ASN A 173 4.46 -7.57 10.94
C ASN A 173 3.18 -7.29 10.15
N GLN A 174 2.26 -8.23 10.20
CA GLN A 174 0.97 -8.12 9.53
C GLN A 174 -0.13 -8.51 10.49
N LEU A 175 -1.11 -7.63 10.61
CA LEU A 175 -2.33 -7.87 11.35
C LEU A 175 -3.51 -7.61 10.42
N CYS A 176 -4.35 -8.62 10.24
CA CYS A 176 -5.58 -8.47 9.48
C CYS A 176 -6.78 -8.91 10.32
N ASP A 177 -7.72 -7.99 10.53
CA ASP A 177 -9.00 -8.27 11.16
C ASP A 177 -10.09 -8.33 10.08
N ILE A 178 -10.65 -9.52 9.89
CA ILE A 178 -11.56 -9.80 8.78
C ILE A 178 -12.90 -10.31 9.30
N ASN A 179 -13.95 -9.54 9.03
CA ASN A 179 -15.28 -9.86 9.56
C ASN A 179 -16.04 -10.91 8.75
N GLN A 180 -15.63 -11.21 7.51
CA GLN A 180 -16.32 -12.18 6.65
C GLN A 180 -15.38 -13.13 5.88
N LEU A 181 -15.00 -12.83 4.64
CA LEU A 181 -14.34 -13.77 3.72
C LEU A 181 -13.06 -13.16 3.16
N CYS A 182 -11.96 -13.89 3.21
CA CYS A 182 -10.70 -13.43 2.63
C CYS A 182 -9.84 -14.58 2.12
N TYR A 183 -9.14 -14.33 1.00
CA TYR A 183 -8.09 -15.18 0.48
C TYR A 183 -6.75 -14.44 0.58
N ILE A 184 -5.77 -15.08 1.21
CA ILE A 184 -4.44 -14.49 1.44
C ILE A 184 -3.40 -15.42 0.86
N ASN A 185 -2.64 -14.92 -0.11
CA ASN A 185 -1.46 -15.60 -0.64
C ASN A 185 -0.24 -14.76 -0.35
N GLN A 186 0.72 -15.35 0.36
CA GLN A 186 1.97 -14.69 0.70
C GLN A 186 3.12 -15.61 0.33
N LEU A 187 4.07 -15.05 -0.41
CA LEU A 187 5.29 -15.72 -0.81
C LEU A 187 6.45 -14.80 -0.44
N CYS A 188 7.44 -15.34 0.26
CA CYS A 188 8.61 -14.60 0.65
C CYS A 188 9.86 -15.44 0.43
N ASP A 189 10.75 -14.96 -0.43
CA ASP A 189 12.03 -15.58 -0.72
C ASP A 189 13.14 -14.81 0.01
N ILE A 190 13.73 -15.45 1.03
CA ILE A 190 14.72 -14.82 1.91
C ILE A 190 16.07 -15.50 1.76
N ASN A 191 17.11 -14.73 1.46
CA ASN A 191 18.46 -15.25 1.26
C ASN A 191 19.31 -15.30 2.55
N GLN A 192 18.91 -14.62 3.64
CA GLN A 192 19.71 -14.58 4.88
C GLN A 192 18.89 -14.69 6.19
N LEU A 193 18.15 -13.66 6.62
CA LEU A 193 17.47 -13.62 7.92
C LEU A 193 16.13 -12.85 7.84
N CYS A 194 15.06 -13.39 8.46
CA CYS A 194 13.78 -12.70 8.57
C CYS A 194 12.99 -13.09 9.81
N ASP A 195 12.30 -12.12 10.41
CA ASP A 195 11.29 -12.33 11.44
C ASP A 195 9.91 -11.92 10.88
N ILE A 196 8.98 -12.89 10.80
CA ILE A 196 7.63 -12.67 10.27
C ILE A 196 6.62 -12.93 11.39
N ASN A 197 5.82 -11.92 11.75
CA ASN A 197 4.67 -12.05 12.64
C ASN A 197 3.39 -11.78 11.87
N GLN A 198 2.52 -12.77 11.80
CA GLN A 198 1.23 -12.67 11.15
C GLN A 198 0.11 -13.05 12.12
N ILE A 199 -0.89 -12.20 12.22
CA ILE A 199 -2.10 -12.47 13.01
C ILE A 199 -3.30 -12.27 12.09
N PHE A 200 -4.08 -13.34 11.93
CA PHE A 200 -5.32 -13.34 11.16
C PHE A 200 -6.48 -13.68 12.10
N VAL A 201 -7.41 -12.74 12.29
CA VAL A 201 -8.65 -12.99 13.05
C VAL A 201 -9.78 -13.30 12.06
N ILE A 202 -10.07 -14.60 11.90
CA ILE A 202 -11.17 -15.07 11.04
C ILE A 202 -12.41 -15.30 11.91
N ILE A 203 -13.42 -14.42 11.82
CA ILE A 203 -14.72 -14.61 12.51
C ILE A 203 -15.67 -15.38 11.59
N VAL A 204 -15.58 -16.72 11.58
CA VAL A 204 -16.54 -17.55 10.82
C VAL A 204 -17.85 -17.71 11.60
N ALA A 205 -18.94 -17.12 11.09
CA ALA A 205 -20.30 -17.54 11.44
C ALA A 205 -20.71 -18.78 10.63
N VAL A 206 -20.58 -19.94 11.27
CA VAL A 206 -21.11 -21.28 10.94
C VAL A 206 -21.07 -21.68 9.46
N ILE A 207 -20.13 -22.58 9.15
CA ILE A 207 -20.43 -23.66 8.21
C ILE A 207 -20.34 -24.95 9.01
N ASP A 208 -21.42 -25.73 8.99
CA ASP A 208 -21.45 -27.06 9.56
C ASP A 208 -20.22 -27.83 9.07
N TYR A 209 -19.42 -28.20 10.04
CA TYR A 209 -18.10 -28.78 9.94
C TYR A 209 -18.09 -29.99 9.03
N CYS A 210 -17.01 -30.16 8.27
CA CYS A 210 -16.15 -31.30 8.55
C CYS A 210 -14.77 -31.13 7.90
N SER A 211 -13.90 -30.41 8.61
CA SER A 211 -12.71 -31.11 9.08
C SER A 211 -13.15 -32.14 10.12
N CYS A 212 -13.23 -33.40 9.73
CA CYS A 212 -13.10 -34.57 10.59
C CYS A 212 -12.86 -35.71 9.60
N TYR A 213 -11.66 -36.24 9.44
CA TYR A 213 -11.08 -37.03 10.50
C TYR A 213 -9.69 -37.54 10.08
N PHE A 214 -8.65 -37.17 10.83
CA PHE A 214 -7.51 -38.07 11.06
C PHE A 214 -7.93 -39.23 12.03
N CYS A 215 -9.21 -39.67 11.98
CA CYS A 215 -9.81 -40.69 12.87
C CYS A 215 -10.82 -41.67 12.19
N ILE A 216 -11.05 -41.65 10.86
CA ILE A 216 -11.74 -42.70 10.05
C ILE A 216 -10.92 -42.71 8.76
N ALA A 217 -9.72 -43.26 8.73
CA ALA A 217 -9.51 -44.69 8.54
C ALA A 217 -8.32 -45.22 9.36
N ALA A 218 -8.31 -44.91 10.66
CA ALA A 218 -7.69 -45.75 11.68
C ALA A 218 -8.73 -46.58 12.45
N LEU A 219 -9.96 -46.70 11.93
CA LEU A 219 -11.05 -47.52 12.48
C LEU A 219 -11.94 -48.19 11.40
N ASN A 220 -11.35 -48.53 10.25
CA ASN A 220 -11.66 -49.72 9.43
C ASN A 220 -10.60 -49.89 8.34
#